data_AF-A0A1G1MN34-F1
#
_entry.id   AF-A0A1G1MN34-F1
#
_cell.length_a   1.000
_cell.length_b   1.000
_cell.length_c   1.000
_cell.angle_alpha   90.00
_cell.angle_beta   90.00
_cell.angle_gamma   90.00
#
_symmetry.space_group_name_H-M   'P 1'
#
loop_
_entity.id
_entity.type
_entity.pdbx_description
1 polymer ?
#
loop_
_entity_poly.entity_id
_entity_poly.type
_entity_poly.pdbx_seq_one_letter_code
_entity_poly.pdbx_strand_id
1 'polypeptide(L)'
;MRKFKVKKIIFIIIACSAVIYALKAYRENILLNKIIERLTADSRVAEALVTAVKFDPETGKNYTTIKFLEYDTRGAPLRPKYFTFSENIIQFQAMVIRFDDFYVKKGDSLKGKSAYIFMKAFALTDKGAEVFQINRKNEVPSGYRVEGFRSAFERKLWRKFWDYALNAKSAKQAGIKNAQIEAPGTKFVPGVLYTVKIEHDGGLRIDSQQLSPILNGENL
;
A
#
# COMPACT_ATOMS: atom_id res chain seq x y z
N MET A 1 49.81 7.44 -34.58
CA MET A 1 49.34 8.01 -33.28
C MET A 1 47.81 8.15 -33.14
N ARG A 2 47.04 8.55 -34.17
CA ARG A 2 45.58 8.84 -34.05
C ARG A 2 44.70 7.63 -33.67
N LYS A 3 44.97 6.43 -34.22
CA LYS A 3 44.21 5.19 -33.90
C LYS A 3 44.37 4.72 -32.44
N PHE A 4 45.48 5.03 -31.79
CA PHE A 4 45.75 4.62 -30.40
C PHE A 4 44.96 5.48 -29.39
N LYS A 5 44.78 6.78 -29.68
CA LYS A 5 43.91 7.67 -28.89
C LYS A 5 42.44 7.26 -29.00
N VAL A 6 41.98 6.85 -30.18
CA VAL A 6 40.59 6.39 -30.39
C VAL A 6 40.30 5.11 -29.59
N LYS A 7 41.20 4.11 -29.60
CA LYS A 7 41.02 2.89 -28.79
C LYS A 7 40.96 3.18 -27.28
N LYS A 8 41.77 4.12 -26.77
CA LYS A 8 41.72 4.55 -25.36
C LYS A 8 40.39 5.23 -25.00
N ILE A 9 39.86 6.06 -25.89
CA ILE A 9 38.56 6.72 -25.67
C ILE A 9 37.42 5.69 -25.62
N ILE A 10 37.40 4.72 -26.54
CA ILE A 10 36.39 3.65 -26.54
C ILE A 10 36.47 2.82 -25.26
N PHE A 11 37.69 2.49 -24.80
CA PHE A 11 37.88 1.75 -23.56
C PHE A 11 37.37 2.54 -22.33
N ILE A 12 37.62 3.85 -22.26
CA ILE A 12 37.10 4.69 -21.18
C ILE A 12 35.56 4.74 -21.21
N ILE A 13 34.94 4.85 -22.38
CA ILE A 13 33.47 4.85 -22.50
C ILE A 13 32.89 3.51 -22.01
N ILE A 14 33.50 2.38 -22.36
CA ILE A 14 33.07 1.05 -21.92
C ILE A 14 33.27 0.89 -20.41
N ALA A 15 34.40 1.35 -19.87
CA ALA A 15 34.65 1.30 -18.43
C ALA A 15 33.66 2.18 -17.65
N CYS A 16 33.40 3.40 -18.12
CA CYS A 16 32.40 4.30 -17.54
C CYS A 16 31.00 3.72 -17.62
N SER A 17 30.61 3.10 -18.75
CA SER A 17 29.29 2.47 -18.88
C SER A 17 29.15 1.25 -17.96
N ALA A 18 30.20 0.44 -17.80
CA ALA A 18 30.25 -0.67 -16.86
C ALA A 18 30.12 -0.20 -15.40
N VAL A 19 30.83 0.87 -15.02
CA VAL A 19 30.72 1.48 -13.68
C VAL A 19 29.32 2.04 -13.43
N ILE A 20 28.73 2.75 -14.40
CA ILE A 20 27.34 3.24 -14.30
C ILE A 20 26.36 2.08 -14.13
N TYR A 21 26.54 1.00 -14.89
CA TYR A 21 25.70 -0.19 -14.78
C TYR A 21 25.84 -0.86 -13.41
N ALA A 22 27.08 -1.01 -12.90
CA ALA A 22 27.35 -1.57 -11.58
C ALA A 22 26.72 -0.73 -10.46
N LEU A 23 26.86 0.61 -10.53
CA LEU A 23 26.23 1.53 -9.57
C LEU A 23 24.71 1.46 -9.61
N LYS A 24 24.12 1.33 -10.82
CA LYS A 24 22.68 1.16 -10.99
C LYS A 24 22.20 -0.16 -10.38
N ALA A 25 22.87 -1.27 -10.69
CA ALA A 25 22.54 -2.58 -10.15
C ALA A 25 22.65 -2.62 -8.62
N TYR A 26 23.68 -1.99 -8.06
CA TYR A 26 23.85 -1.85 -6.62
C TYR A 26 22.68 -1.09 -5.96
N ARG A 27 22.26 0.05 -6.53
CA ARG A 27 21.10 0.82 -6.04
C ARG A 27 19.79 0.04 -6.13
N GLU A 28 19.57 -0.69 -7.23
CA GLU A 28 18.39 -1.54 -7.42
C GLU A 28 18.36 -2.69 -6.40
N ASN A 29 19.50 -3.31 -6.11
CA ASN A 29 19.62 -4.35 -5.07
C ASN A 29 19.31 -3.81 -3.66
N ILE A 30 19.82 -2.62 -3.30
CA ILE A 30 19.49 -1.98 -2.02
C ILE A 30 17.99 -1.73 -1.91
N LEU A 31 17.38 -1.20 -2.98
CA LEU A 31 15.95 -0.93 -3.01
C LEU A 31 15.13 -2.22 -2.89
N LEU A 32 15.51 -3.28 -3.61
CA LEU A 32 14.86 -4.57 -3.52
C LEU A 32 14.91 -5.10 -2.08
N ASN A 33 16.07 -5.10 -1.44
CA ASN A 33 16.21 -5.54 -0.06
C ASN A 33 15.32 -4.75 0.90
N LYS A 34 15.22 -3.43 0.75
CA LYS A 34 14.31 -2.59 1.55
C LYS A 34 12.84 -2.93 1.31
N ILE A 35 12.45 -3.23 0.07
CA ILE A 35 11.07 -3.65 -0.22
C ILE A 35 10.78 -4.99 0.44
N ILE A 36 11.72 -5.93 0.36
CA ILE A 36 11.59 -7.25 0.96
C ILE A 36 11.50 -7.18 2.49
N GLU A 37 12.30 -6.32 3.11
CA GLU A 37 12.20 -6.02 4.56
C GLU A 37 10.79 -5.56 4.93
N ARG A 38 10.16 -4.71 4.11
CA ARG A 38 8.80 -4.21 4.35
C ARG A 38 7.72 -5.27 4.12
N LEU A 39 7.98 -6.29 3.31
CA LEU A 39 7.09 -7.43 3.12
C LEU A 39 7.14 -8.43 4.30
N THR A 40 7.96 -8.18 5.32
CA THR A 40 8.06 -9.03 6.52
C THR A 40 7.06 -8.70 7.62
N ALA A 41 6.30 -7.61 7.49
CA ALA A 41 5.33 -7.24 8.51
C ALA A 41 4.26 -8.32 8.67
N ASP A 42 3.93 -8.70 9.91
CA ASP A 42 2.88 -9.70 10.17
C ASP A 42 1.46 -9.14 9.96
N SER A 43 1.33 -7.81 9.92
CA SER A 43 0.05 -7.15 9.72
C SER A 43 0.23 -5.73 9.20
N ARG A 44 -0.90 -5.11 8.82
CA ARG A 44 -0.98 -3.73 8.38
C ARG A 44 -2.13 -3.04 9.07
N VAL A 45 -1.86 -1.87 9.64
CA VAL A 45 -2.83 -1.16 10.48
C VAL A 45 -3.10 0.23 9.94
N ALA A 46 -4.35 0.65 10.06
CA ALA A 46 -4.76 2.03 9.92
C ALA A 46 -5.77 2.37 11.02
N GLU A 47 -5.88 3.66 11.32
CA GLU A 47 -6.91 4.21 12.18
C GLU A 47 -7.85 5.10 11.37
N ALA A 48 -9.11 5.11 11.75
CA ALA A 48 -10.13 5.94 11.15
C ALA A 48 -10.99 6.59 12.24
N LEU A 49 -11.35 7.85 12.04
CA LEU A 49 -12.25 8.58 12.93
C LEU A 49 -13.14 9.53 12.13
N VAL A 50 -14.37 9.74 12.60
CA VAL A 50 -15.28 10.73 12.02
C VAL A 50 -14.90 12.11 12.53
N THR A 51 -14.46 13.00 11.63
CA THR A 51 -14.08 14.38 11.98
C THR A 51 -15.22 15.38 11.79
N ALA A 52 -16.18 15.08 10.93
CA ALA A 52 -17.30 15.98 10.68
C ALA A 52 -18.53 15.20 10.18
N VAL A 53 -19.69 15.67 10.57
CA VAL A 53 -20.98 15.28 9.97
C VAL A 53 -21.69 16.56 9.58
N LYS A 54 -22.01 16.72 8.30
CA LYS A 54 -22.69 17.91 7.77
C LYS A 54 -24.03 17.53 7.16
N PHE A 55 -25.09 18.16 7.62
CA PHE A 55 -26.41 18.03 7.02
C PHE A 55 -26.50 18.92 5.79
N ASP A 56 -26.98 18.37 4.68
CA ASP A 56 -27.32 19.09 3.47
C ASP A 56 -28.86 19.26 3.39
N PRO A 57 -29.38 20.49 3.56
CA PRO A 57 -30.81 20.75 3.50
C PRO A 57 -31.46 20.50 2.14
N GLU A 58 -30.70 20.58 1.04
CA GLU A 58 -31.26 20.42 -0.31
C GLU A 58 -31.51 18.94 -0.63
N THR A 59 -30.61 18.07 -0.19
CA THR A 59 -30.72 16.62 -0.42
C THR A 59 -31.32 15.87 0.76
N GLY A 60 -31.41 16.50 1.94
CA GLY A 60 -31.85 15.87 3.18
C GLY A 60 -30.86 14.83 3.72
N LYS A 61 -29.61 14.83 3.26
CA LYS A 61 -28.60 13.81 3.59
C LYS A 61 -27.55 14.33 4.58
N ASN A 62 -26.99 13.40 5.35
CA ASN A 62 -25.84 13.66 6.21
C ASN A 62 -24.56 13.20 5.52
N TYR A 63 -23.62 14.12 5.34
CA TYR A 63 -22.29 13.84 4.82
C TYR A 63 -21.31 13.57 5.96
N THR A 64 -20.73 12.38 5.99
CA THR A 64 -19.77 11.93 7.02
C THR A 64 -18.35 12.04 6.47
N THR A 65 -17.51 12.86 7.10
CA THR A 65 -16.08 12.95 6.79
C THR A 65 -15.27 12.07 7.74
N ILE A 66 -14.51 11.13 7.18
CA ILE A 66 -13.56 10.28 7.88
C ILE A 66 -12.13 10.77 7.65
N LYS A 67 -11.35 10.88 8.73
CA LYS A 67 -9.89 10.98 8.72
C LYS A 67 -9.31 9.58 8.85
N PHE A 68 -8.54 9.15 7.86
CA PHE A 68 -7.90 7.84 7.77
C PHE A 68 -6.38 8.00 7.86
N LEU A 69 -5.77 7.34 8.84
CA LEU A 69 -4.34 7.36 9.12
C LEU A 69 -3.76 5.96 8.97
N GLU A 70 -3.01 5.72 7.91
CA GLU A 70 -2.32 4.46 7.69
C GLU A 70 -0.94 4.48 8.36
N TYR A 71 -0.51 3.37 8.96
CA TYR A 71 0.83 3.21 9.52
C TYR A 71 1.73 2.44 8.58
N ASP A 72 2.99 2.83 8.41
CA ASP A 72 4.00 2.12 7.62
C ASP A 72 4.36 0.76 8.25
N THR A 73 5.23 -0.03 7.61
CA THR A 73 5.56 -1.38 8.10
C THR A 73 6.40 -1.38 9.37
N ARG A 74 6.83 -0.20 9.84
CA ARG A 74 7.56 0.02 11.08
C ARG A 74 6.69 0.73 12.12
N GLY A 75 5.39 0.88 11.86
CA GLY A 75 4.45 1.56 12.75
C GLY A 75 4.51 3.09 12.69
N ALA A 76 5.22 3.68 11.73
CA ALA A 76 5.26 5.15 11.61
C ALA A 76 4.01 5.66 10.88
N PRO A 77 3.34 6.73 11.35
CA PRO A 77 2.15 7.26 10.70
C PRO A 77 2.49 7.85 9.33
N LEU A 78 1.67 7.54 8.32
CA LEU A 78 1.71 8.16 7.00
C LEU A 78 0.88 9.45 6.99
N ARG A 79 0.87 10.15 5.86
CA ARG A 79 0.01 11.33 5.69
C ARG A 79 -1.48 10.92 5.79
N PRO A 80 -2.28 11.60 6.62
CA PRO A 80 -3.70 11.29 6.75
C PRO A 80 -4.44 11.59 5.44
N LYS A 81 -5.50 10.83 5.18
CA LYS A 81 -6.41 11.00 4.06
C LYS A 81 -7.80 11.31 4.60
N TYR A 82 -8.54 12.16 3.91
CA TYR A 82 -9.90 12.54 4.30
C TYR A 82 -10.87 12.12 3.21
N PHE A 83 -11.96 11.47 3.61
CA PHE A 83 -13.00 10.96 2.72
C PHE A 83 -14.35 11.46 3.21
N THR A 84 -15.18 12.00 2.33
CA THR A 84 -16.53 12.46 2.68
C THR A 84 -17.54 11.61 1.93
N PHE A 85 -18.39 10.90 2.66
CA PHE A 85 -19.42 10.03 2.13
C PHE A 85 -20.81 10.59 2.44
N SER A 86 -21.80 10.35 1.58
CA SER A 86 -23.22 10.65 1.88
C SER A 86 -23.88 9.60 2.78
N GLU A 87 -23.16 8.52 3.08
CA GLU A 87 -23.56 7.45 3.99
C GLU A 87 -22.55 7.33 5.14
N ASN A 88 -22.91 6.61 6.20
CA ASN A 88 -22.03 6.32 7.32
C ASN A 88 -21.68 4.84 7.49
N ILE A 89 -22.23 3.96 6.64
CA ILE A 89 -21.74 2.58 6.52
C ILE A 89 -20.64 2.57 5.46
N ILE A 90 -19.40 2.47 5.92
CA ILE A 90 -18.21 2.61 5.06
C ILE A 90 -17.41 1.33 5.12
N GLN A 91 -17.00 0.86 3.94
CA GLN A 91 -16.24 -0.36 3.71
C GLN A 91 -14.80 -0.01 3.35
N PHE A 92 -13.86 -0.77 3.89
CA PHE A 92 -12.46 -0.69 3.50
C PHE A 92 -12.10 -1.91 2.69
N GLN A 93 -11.67 -1.71 1.45
CA GLN A 93 -11.12 -2.78 0.64
C GLN A 93 -9.62 -2.88 0.87
N ALA A 94 -9.16 -4.08 1.21
CA ALA A 94 -7.75 -4.41 1.33
C ALA A 94 -7.40 -5.66 0.52
N MET A 95 -6.11 -5.80 0.21
CA MET A 95 -5.55 -6.95 -0.48
C MET A 95 -4.39 -7.53 0.33
N VAL A 96 -4.37 -8.85 0.45
CA VAL A 96 -3.24 -9.61 0.98
C VAL A 96 -2.68 -10.53 -0.09
N ILE A 97 -1.36 -10.52 -0.23
CA ILE A 97 -0.64 -11.37 -1.16
C ILE A 97 0.42 -12.12 -0.37
N ARG A 98 0.31 -13.46 -0.35
CA ARG A 98 1.26 -14.35 0.30
C ARG A 98 2.17 -15.01 -0.73
N PHE A 99 3.46 -14.98 -0.47
CA PHE A 99 4.43 -15.73 -1.27
C PHE A 99 4.52 -17.19 -0.80
N ASP A 100 4.79 -18.10 -1.73
CA ASP A 100 4.94 -19.54 -1.48
C ASP A 100 6.31 -19.85 -0.88
N ASP A 101 6.32 -20.75 0.09
CA ASP A 101 7.54 -21.19 0.78
C ASP A 101 8.44 -22.10 -0.08
N PHE A 102 7.90 -22.66 -1.17
CA PHE A 102 8.50 -23.70 -2.00
C PHE A 102 8.98 -23.19 -3.37
N TYR A 103 8.25 -22.27 -4.02
CA TYR A 103 8.60 -21.72 -5.34
C TYR A 103 9.56 -20.52 -5.31
N VAL A 104 9.89 -20.08 -4.09
CA VAL A 104 10.89 -19.05 -3.81
C VAL A 104 12.20 -19.81 -3.57
N LYS A 105 13.02 -19.96 -4.64
CA LYS A 105 14.22 -20.82 -4.71
C LYS A 105 15.09 -20.70 -3.44
N LYS A 106 15.75 -21.81 -3.03
CA LYS A 106 16.69 -21.88 -1.88
C LYS A 106 17.52 -20.59 -1.74
N GLY A 107 17.27 -19.83 -0.68
CA GLY A 107 17.97 -18.59 -0.35
C GLY A 107 17.26 -17.29 -0.74
N ASP A 108 16.05 -17.34 -1.31
CA ASP A 108 15.31 -16.14 -1.71
C ASP A 108 14.59 -15.49 -0.50
N SER A 109 14.92 -14.22 -0.31
CA SER A 109 14.51 -13.37 0.81
C SER A 109 13.00 -13.07 0.89
N LEU A 110 12.22 -13.43 -0.15
CA LEU A 110 10.75 -13.32 -0.17
C LEU A 110 10.01 -14.49 0.48
N LYS A 111 10.71 -15.52 0.95
CA LYS A 111 10.10 -16.71 1.56
C LYS A 111 9.31 -16.34 2.83
N GLY A 112 8.07 -16.83 2.93
CA GLY A 112 7.18 -16.56 4.08
C GLY A 112 6.77 -15.09 4.23
N LYS A 113 6.97 -14.25 3.20
CA LYS A 113 6.62 -12.83 3.22
C LYS A 113 5.21 -12.60 2.71
N SER A 114 4.64 -11.44 3.07
CA SER A 114 3.32 -11.03 2.61
C SER A 114 3.26 -9.53 2.33
N ALA A 115 2.48 -9.14 1.32
CA ALA A 115 2.11 -7.74 1.12
C ALA A 115 0.67 -7.51 1.58
N TYR A 116 0.45 -6.38 2.23
CA TYR A 116 -0.82 -5.94 2.77
C TYR A 116 -1.11 -4.54 2.26
N ILE A 117 -2.17 -4.37 1.48
CA ILE A 117 -2.45 -3.13 0.78
C ILE A 117 -3.87 -2.69 1.04
N PHE A 118 -4.04 -1.53 1.68
CA PHE A 118 -5.32 -0.82 1.67
C PHE A 118 -5.57 -0.23 0.28
N MET A 119 -6.62 -0.66 -0.40
CA MET A 119 -6.91 -0.26 -1.78
C MET A 119 -7.82 0.98 -1.82
N LYS A 120 -9.00 0.91 -1.21
CA LYS A 120 -10.01 1.97 -1.29
C LYS A 120 -10.94 1.93 -0.08
N ALA A 121 -11.52 3.07 0.25
CA ALA A 121 -12.69 3.17 1.11
C ALA A 121 -13.90 3.44 0.21
N PHE A 122 -15.05 2.83 0.51
CA PHE A 122 -16.26 3.07 -0.26
C PHE A 122 -17.53 2.92 0.57
N ALA A 123 -18.60 3.58 0.14
CA ALA A 123 -19.93 3.41 0.68
C ALA A 123 -20.89 3.02 -0.45
N LEU A 124 -21.81 2.11 -0.17
CA LEU A 124 -22.88 1.75 -1.09
C LEU A 124 -24.07 2.67 -0.85
N THR A 125 -24.63 3.21 -1.93
CA THR A 125 -25.78 4.11 -1.95
C THR A 125 -26.80 3.58 -2.94
N ASP A 126 -28.02 4.10 -2.91
CA ASP A 126 -29.05 3.78 -3.91
C ASP A 126 -28.63 4.13 -5.35
N LYS A 127 -27.68 5.06 -5.52
CA LYS A 127 -27.18 5.52 -6.83
C LYS A 127 -25.89 4.82 -7.27
N GLY A 128 -25.42 3.83 -6.51
CA GLY A 128 -24.15 3.13 -6.75
C GLY A 128 -23.15 3.34 -5.61
N ALA A 129 -21.86 3.22 -5.91
CA ALA A 129 -20.81 3.30 -4.89
C ALA A 129 -20.09 4.66 -4.91
N GLU A 130 -19.98 5.29 -3.75
CA GLU A 130 -19.05 6.39 -3.52
C GLU A 130 -17.68 5.79 -3.18
N VAL A 131 -16.64 6.12 -3.95
CA VAL A 131 -15.35 5.42 -3.85
C VAL A 131 -14.20 6.40 -3.72
N PHE A 132 -13.38 6.20 -2.68
CA PHE A 132 -12.14 6.92 -2.46
C PHE A 132 -10.94 5.98 -2.53
N GLN A 133 -10.01 6.26 -3.43
CA GLN A 133 -8.80 5.46 -3.61
C GLN A 133 -7.79 5.75 -2.49
N ILE A 134 -7.40 4.73 -1.75
CA ILE A 134 -6.30 4.80 -0.77
C ILE A 134 -4.99 4.55 -1.53
N ASN A 135 -4.88 3.43 -2.24
CA ASN A 135 -3.77 3.10 -3.10
C ASN A 135 -4.28 2.69 -4.48
N ARG A 136 -3.72 3.30 -5.52
CA ARG A 136 -4.11 3.03 -6.90
C ARG A 136 -3.42 1.78 -7.41
N LYS A 137 -4.14 1.00 -8.23
CA LYS A 137 -3.56 -0.11 -8.99
C LYS A 137 -2.38 0.39 -9.84
N ASN A 138 -1.35 -0.44 -9.99
CA ASN A 138 -0.12 -0.15 -10.75
C ASN A 138 0.79 0.93 -10.15
N GLU A 139 0.45 1.50 -9.00
CA GLU A 139 1.31 2.41 -8.25
C GLU A 139 2.01 1.70 -7.09
N VAL A 140 3.05 2.35 -6.57
CA VAL A 140 3.72 1.95 -5.33
C VAL A 140 2.81 2.31 -4.17
N PRO A 141 2.30 1.33 -3.39
CA PRO A 141 1.41 1.64 -2.29
C PRO A 141 2.12 2.49 -1.23
N SER A 142 1.39 3.42 -0.61
CA SER A 142 1.90 4.41 0.33
C SER A 142 2.74 3.78 1.44
N GLY A 143 2.32 2.62 1.94
CA GLY A 143 3.01 1.87 2.96
C GLY A 143 4.37 1.30 2.63
N TYR A 144 4.63 1.10 1.35
CA TYR A 144 5.87 0.46 0.88
C TYR A 144 6.85 1.44 0.26
N ARG A 145 6.44 2.70 0.06
CA ARG A 145 7.26 3.72 -0.58
C ARG A 145 8.51 4.05 0.22
N VAL A 146 9.68 3.82 -0.36
CA VAL A 146 10.96 4.14 0.29
C VAL A 146 11.33 5.59 0.01
N GLU A 147 11.46 6.41 1.06
CA GLU A 147 11.83 7.82 0.92
C GLU A 147 13.21 7.99 0.25
N GLY A 148 13.32 8.98 -0.63
CA GLY A 148 14.53 9.23 -1.43
C GLY A 148 14.73 8.29 -2.63
N PHE A 149 13.93 7.22 -2.75
CA PHE A 149 14.03 6.25 -3.84
C PHE A 149 12.81 6.34 -4.78
N ARG A 150 12.76 7.32 -5.68
CA ARG A 150 11.74 7.38 -6.76
C ARG A 150 12.26 6.72 -8.03
N SER A 151 12.47 5.41 -8.02
CA SER A 151 13.06 4.73 -9.17
C SER A 151 12.00 4.21 -10.16
N ALA A 152 12.31 4.23 -11.46
CA ALA A 152 11.48 3.54 -12.46
C ALA A 152 11.43 2.02 -12.22
N PHE A 153 12.48 1.47 -11.59
CA PHE A 153 12.55 0.08 -11.17
C PHE A 153 11.48 -0.27 -10.13
N GLU A 154 11.32 0.56 -9.08
CA GLU A 154 10.30 0.36 -8.03
C GLU A 154 8.89 0.31 -8.64
N ARG A 155 8.55 1.27 -9.52
CA ARG A 155 7.25 1.30 -10.19
C ARG A 155 7.03 0.07 -11.07
N LYS A 156 8.07 -0.37 -11.80
CA LYS A 156 8.00 -1.58 -12.63
C LYS A 156 7.78 -2.83 -11.79
N LEU A 157 8.45 -2.92 -10.64
CA LEU A 157 8.30 -4.02 -9.69
C LEU A 157 6.87 -4.07 -9.14
N TRP A 158 6.35 -2.96 -8.61
CA TRP A 158 5.00 -2.90 -8.06
C TRP A 158 3.92 -3.12 -9.13
N ARG A 159 4.11 -2.64 -10.36
CA ARG A 159 3.19 -2.95 -11.46
C ARG A 159 3.11 -4.46 -11.74
N LYS A 160 4.26 -5.13 -11.84
CA LYS A 160 4.29 -6.60 -11.98
C LYS A 160 3.62 -7.28 -10.79
N PHE A 161 3.82 -6.75 -9.59
CA PHE A 161 3.20 -7.27 -8.39
C PHE A 161 1.66 -7.22 -8.46
N TRP A 162 1.09 -6.09 -8.89
CA TRP A 162 -0.35 -5.96 -9.16
C TRP A 162 -0.83 -6.94 -10.24
N ASP A 163 -0.04 -7.12 -11.31
CA ASP A 163 -0.37 -8.07 -12.38
C ASP A 163 -0.41 -9.51 -11.86
N TYR A 164 0.53 -9.89 -11.00
CA TYR A 164 0.58 -11.21 -10.40
C TYR A 164 -0.57 -11.43 -9.41
N ALA A 165 -0.85 -10.45 -8.56
CA ALA A 165 -1.90 -10.55 -7.55
C ALA A 165 -3.31 -10.68 -8.16
N LEU A 166 -3.53 -10.09 -9.33
CA LEU A 166 -4.85 -10.05 -9.98
C LEU A 166 -5.00 -11.08 -11.13
N ASN A 167 -3.99 -11.90 -11.39
CA ASN A 167 -4.02 -12.93 -12.42
C ASN A 167 -3.51 -14.27 -11.88
N ALA A 168 -4.43 -15.22 -11.66
CA ALA A 168 -4.13 -16.52 -11.07
C ALA A 168 -3.06 -17.33 -11.83
N LYS A 169 -3.02 -17.25 -13.17
CA LYS A 169 -2.02 -17.97 -13.98
C LYS A 169 -0.62 -17.40 -13.76
N SER A 170 -0.52 -16.08 -13.73
CA SER A 170 0.75 -15.38 -13.49
C SER A 170 1.20 -15.48 -12.03
N ALA A 171 0.26 -15.50 -11.07
CA ALA A 171 0.52 -15.68 -9.65
C ALA A 171 1.32 -16.96 -9.36
N LYS A 172 0.86 -18.09 -9.90
CA LYS A 172 1.49 -19.40 -9.68
C LYS A 172 2.92 -19.46 -10.23
N GLN A 173 3.18 -18.83 -11.38
CA GLN A 173 4.52 -18.75 -11.97
C GLN A 173 5.46 -17.85 -11.17
N ALA A 174 4.92 -16.85 -10.48
CA ALA A 174 5.67 -15.91 -9.65
C ALA A 174 5.88 -16.41 -8.20
N GLY A 175 5.45 -17.63 -7.88
CA GLY A 175 5.53 -18.18 -6.53
C GLY A 175 4.60 -17.45 -5.54
N ILE A 176 3.46 -16.94 -5.99
CA ILE A 176 2.41 -16.43 -5.10
C ILE A 176 1.52 -17.61 -4.69
N LYS A 177 1.45 -17.84 -3.37
CA LYS A 177 0.62 -18.87 -2.75
C LYS A 177 -0.85 -18.48 -2.73
N ASN A 178 -1.12 -17.23 -2.36
CA ASN A 178 -2.47 -16.68 -2.26
C ASN A 178 -2.48 -15.19 -2.58
N ALA A 179 -3.53 -14.72 -3.24
CA ALA A 179 -3.85 -13.30 -3.38
C ALA A 179 -5.36 -13.13 -3.13
N GLN A 180 -5.71 -12.38 -2.10
CA GLN A 180 -7.07 -12.25 -1.59
C GLN A 180 -7.43 -10.78 -1.42
N ILE A 181 -8.69 -10.45 -1.70
CA ILE A 181 -9.25 -9.13 -1.49
C ILE A 181 -10.43 -9.27 -0.53
N GLU A 182 -10.46 -8.44 0.50
CA GLU A 182 -11.59 -8.35 1.43
C GLU A 182 -12.10 -6.91 1.50
N ALA A 183 -13.38 -6.76 1.84
CA ALA A 183 -14.04 -5.46 1.93
C ALA A 183 -15.11 -5.38 3.05
N PRO A 184 -14.74 -5.66 4.32
CA PRO A 184 -15.65 -5.46 5.44
C PRO A 184 -15.98 -3.98 5.60
N GLY A 185 -17.15 -3.72 6.17
CA GLY A 185 -17.60 -2.38 6.53
C GLY A 185 -18.30 -2.35 7.86
N THR A 186 -18.41 -1.15 8.40
CA THR A 186 -19.14 -0.89 9.64
C THR A 186 -19.73 0.51 9.59
N LYS A 187 -20.54 0.83 10.60
CA LYS A 187 -21.08 2.18 10.78
C LYS A 187 -20.06 3.06 11.50
N PHE A 188 -19.67 4.15 10.86
CA PHE A 188 -18.76 5.16 11.39
C PHE A 188 -19.55 6.30 12.04
N VAL A 189 -19.28 6.56 13.32
CA VAL A 189 -19.93 7.63 14.08
C VAL A 189 -18.92 8.50 14.82
N PRO A 190 -19.25 9.77 15.12
CA PRO A 190 -18.42 10.63 15.96
C PRO A 190 -18.12 10.02 17.33
N GLY A 191 -16.95 10.33 17.90
CA GLY A 191 -16.56 9.87 19.24
C GLY A 191 -15.98 8.45 19.29
N VAL A 192 -15.82 7.77 18.16
CA VAL A 192 -15.28 6.39 18.10
C VAL A 192 -14.00 6.37 17.26
N LEU A 193 -12.96 5.74 17.80
CA LEU A 193 -11.75 5.36 17.06
C LEU A 193 -11.95 3.98 16.46
N TYR A 194 -11.70 3.86 15.16
CA TYR A 194 -11.77 2.59 14.44
C TYR A 194 -10.37 2.15 14.06
N THR A 195 -9.96 0.95 14.50
CA THR A 195 -8.71 0.34 14.07
C THR A 195 -9.00 -0.66 12.96
N VAL A 196 -8.51 -0.36 11.76
CA VAL A 196 -8.64 -1.19 10.57
C VAL A 196 -7.35 -1.99 10.41
N LYS A 197 -7.41 -3.31 10.61
CA LYS A 197 -6.23 -4.18 10.62
C LYS A 197 -6.36 -5.30 9.61
N ILE A 198 -5.36 -5.39 8.72
CA ILE A 198 -5.18 -6.53 7.84
C ILE A 198 -4.31 -7.56 8.58
N GLU A 199 -4.89 -8.71 8.87
CA GLU A 199 -4.26 -9.83 9.58
C GLU A 199 -3.40 -10.68 8.63
N HIS A 200 -2.46 -11.42 9.22
CA HIS A 200 -1.52 -12.25 8.47
C HIS A 200 -2.22 -13.30 7.58
N ASP A 201 -3.37 -13.80 8.02
CA ASP A 201 -4.20 -14.83 7.39
C ASP A 201 -5.11 -14.28 6.26
N GLY A 202 -5.08 -12.97 6.03
CA GLY A 202 -5.78 -12.31 4.94
C GLY A 202 -7.06 -11.60 5.39
N GLY A 203 -7.50 -11.90 6.62
CA GLY A 203 -8.67 -11.28 7.21
C GLY A 203 -8.48 -9.79 7.39
N LEU A 204 -9.50 -9.01 7.05
CA LEU A 204 -9.59 -7.60 7.41
C LEU A 204 -10.56 -7.44 8.58
N ARG A 205 -10.07 -6.88 9.68
CA ARG A 205 -10.86 -6.60 10.88
C ARG A 205 -11.00 -5.10 11.08
N ILE A 206 -12.17 -4.69 11.56
CA ILE A 206 -12.44 -3.32 11.98
C ILE A 206 -12.88 -3.38 13.44
N ASP A 207 -12.00 -2.91 14.32
CA ASP A 207 -12.30 -2.77 15.74
C ASP A 207 -12.78 -1.37 16.03
N SER A 208 -13.68 -1.23 17.00
CA SER A 208 -14.14 0.06 17.48
C SER A 208 -13.81 0.23 18.96
N GLN A 209 -13.31 1.41 19.31
CA GLN A 209 -13.06 1.82 20.68
C GLN A 209 -13.62 3.23 20.87
N GLN A 210 -14.34 3.45 21.97
CA GLN A 210 -14.80 4.79 22.33
C GLN A 210 -13.58 5.69 22.59
N LEU A 211 -13.57 6.89 22.01
CA LEU A 211 -12.56 7.88 22.33
C LEU A 211 -12.68 8.24 23.81
N SER A 212 -11.53 8.49 24.44
CA SER A 212 -11.51 8.98 25.81
C SER A 212 -12.35 10.26 25.89
N PRO A 213 -13.25 10.40 26.88
CA PRO A 213 -14.09 11.60 27.01
C PRO A 213 -13.29 12.90 27.11
N ILE A 214 -12.01 12.84 27.50
CA ILE A 214 -11.10 14.00 27.52
C ILE A 214 -10.83 14.59 26.13
N LEU A 215 -11.04 13.81 25.07
CA LEU A 215 -10.89 14.24 23.67
C LEU A 215 -12.20 14.82 23.10
N ASN A 216 -13.29 14.84 23.87
CA ASN A 216 -14.56 15.38 23.41
C ASN A 216 -14.49 16.92 23.30
N GLY A 217 -14.81 17.45 22.12
CA GLY A 217 -14.84 18.90 21.88
C GLY A 217 -13.50 19.52 21.47
N GLU A 218 -12.42 18.74 21.48
CA GLU A 218 -11.15 19.13 20.88
C GLU A 218 -11.26 19.14 19.35
N ASN A 219 -10.80 20.21 18.71
CA ASN A 219 -10.67 20.25 17.25
C ASN A 219 -9.39 19.48 16.84
N LEU A 220 -9.55 18.23 16.41
CA LEU A 220 -8.47 17.32 15.96
C LEU A 220 -8.13 17.41 14.46
#